data_AF-A0A6I5W8J1-F1
#
_entry.id   AF-A0A6I5W8J1-F1
#
_cell.length_a   1.000
_cell.length_b   1.000
_cell.length_c   1.000
_cell.angle_alpha   90.00
_cell.angle_beta   90.00
_cell.angle_gamma   90.00
#
_symmetry.space_group_name_H-M   'P 1'
#
loop_
_entity.id
_entity.type
_entity.pdbx_description
1 polymer ?
#
loop_
_entity_poly.entity_id
_entity_poly.type
_entity_poly.pdbx_seq_one_letter_code
_entity_poly.pdbx_strand_id
1 'polypeptide(L)'
;MQEALPIMRGVLIFVALRGGTITYKELSIAIDKRYHYRQLGDLLDVLSQDCFDHGEPSLAAVVTRGDTSQPGEAGREGRTAGLLQALG
;
A
#
# COMPACT_ATOMS: atom_id res chain seq x y z
N MET A 1 11.26 0.92 -16.75
CA MET A 1 10.46 0.22 -15.72
C MET A 1 11.00 0.41 -14.30
N GLN A 2 12.32 0.57 -14.09
CA GLN A 2 12.93 0.63 -12.74
C GLN A 2 12.70 1.93 -11.93
N GLU A 3 12.25 3.05 -12.54
CA GLU A 3 12.11 4.33 -11.82
C GLU A 3 10.79 4.51 -11.04
N ALA A 4 9.77 3.69 -11.31
CA ALA A 4 8.45 3.93 -10.71
C ALA A 4 8.27 3.35 -9.31
N LEU A 5 8.99 2.26 -9.00
CA LEU A 5 9.02 1.64 -7.69
C LEU A 5 9.53 2.59 -6.59
N PRO A 6 10.67 3.28 -6.75
CA PRO A 6 11.14 4.23 -5.74
C PRO A 6 10.21 5.43 -5.57
N ILE A 7 9.59 5.92 -6.65
CA ILE A 7 8.59 7.01 -6.57
C ILE A 7 7.36 6.54 -5.79
N MET A 8 6.82 5.37 -6.12
CA MET A 8 5.66 4.79 -5.45
C MET A 8 5.94 4.55 -3.96
N ARG A 9 7.10 3.99 -3.63
CA ARG A 9 7.54 3.79 -2.24
C ARG A 9 7.60 5.11 -1.48
N GLY A 10 8.18 6.16 -2.07
CA GLY A 10 8.23 7.49 -1.46
C GLY A 10 6.84 8.09 -1.17
N VAL A 11 5.91 7.99 -2.12
CA VAL A 11 4.52 8.43 -1.94
C VAL A 11 3.85 7.69 -0.79
N LEU A 12 4.00 6.37 -0.73
CA LEU A 12 3.35 5.54 0.29
C LEU A 12 3.94 5.75 1.69
N ILE A 13 5.26 5.92 1.79
CA ILE A 13 5.91 6.30 3.05
C ILE A 13 5.36 7.64 3.55
N PHE A 14 5.25 8.63 2.67
CA PHE A 14 4.72 9.93 3.04
C PHE A 14 3.27 9.87 3.54
N VAL A 15 2.42 9.04 2.90
CA VAL A 15 1.04 8.80 3.33
C VAL A 15 1.02 8.11 4.70
N ALA A 16 1.84 7.07 4.88
CA ALA A 16 1.95 6.33 6.15
C ALA A 16 2.43 7.22 7.30
N LEU A 17 3.45 8.07 7.07
CA LEU A 17 3.95 9.02 8.08
C LEU A 17 2.91 10.05 8.52
N ARG A 18 1.93 10.35 7.66
CA ARG A 18 0.80 11.23 7.99
C ARG A 18 -0.37 10.50 8.67
N GLY A 19 -0.29 9.18 8.83
CA GLY A 19 -1.40 8.36 9.34
C GLY A 19 -2.60 8.31 8.38
N GLY A 20 -2.37 8.52 7.09
CA GLY A 20 -3.41 8.57 6.07
C GLY A 20 -3.53 7.29 5.25
N THR A 21 -4.49 7.31 4.33
CA THR A 21 -4.65 6.31 3.27
C THR A 21 -4.68 7.01 1.91
N ILE A 22 -4.37 6.26 0.85
CA ILE A 22 -4.40 6.75 -0.53
C ILE A 22 -5.14 5.73 -1.41
N THR A 23 -5.95 6.20 -2.33
CA THR A 23 -6.65 5.29 -3.24
C THR A 23 -5.77 4.85 -4.40
N TYR A 24 -6.09 3.71 -5.03
CA TYR A 24 -5.41 3.28 -6.28
C TYR A 24 -5.40 4.37 -7.37
N LYS A 25 -6.46 5.17 -7.46
CA LYS A 25 -6.56 6.25 -8.45
C LYS A 25 -5.65 7.43 -8.08
N GLU A 26 -5.64 7.84 -6.82
CA GLU A 26 -4.77 8.92 -6.34
C GLU A 26 -3.29 8.51 -6.43
N LEU A 27 -2.97 7.26 -6.11
CA LEU A 27 -1.62 6.73 -6.26
C LEU A 27 -1.17 6.77 -7.73
N SER A 28 -2.03 6.34 -8.66
CA SER A 28 -1.77 6.45 -10.10
C SER A 28 -1.52 7.92 -10.52
N ILE A 29 -2.26 8.88 -9.98
CA ILE A 29 -2.05 10.31 -10.24
C ILE A 29 -0.73 10.79 -9.63
N ALA A 30 -0.41 10.39 -8.39
CA ALA A 30 0.80 10.80 -7.67
C ALA A 30 2.09 10.32 -8.34
N ILE A 31 2.04 9.19 -9.04
CA ILE A 31 3.16 8.69 -9.85
C ILE A 31 3.09 9.18 -11.32
N ASP A 32 2.34 10.26 -11.58
CA ASP A 32 2.19 10.90 -12.89
C ASP A 32 1.60 9.96 -13.96
N LYS A 33 0.65 9.12 -13.55
CA LYS A 33 -0.05 8.14 -14.40
C LYS A 33 0.87 7.20 -15.17
N ARG A 34 2.11 7.00 -14.68
CA ARG A 34 3.08 6.04 -15.23
C ARG A 34 2.52 4.62 -15.32
N TYR A 35 1.59 4.27 -14.42
CA TYR A 35 0.83 3.03 -14.45
C TYR A 35 -0.66 3.31 -14.31
N HIS A 36 -1.46 2.52 -15.04
CA HIS A 36 -2.90 2.55 -14.89
C HIS A 36 -3.29 1.95 -13.53
N TYR A 37 -4.30 2.52 -12.86
CA TYR A 37 -4.70 2.10 -11.50
C TYR A 37 -5.01 0.60 -11.37
N ARG A 38 -5.44 -0.06 -12.45
CA ARG A 38 -5.70 -1.52 -12.49
C ARG A 38 -4.44 -2.38 -12.52
N GLN A 39 -3.30 -1.81 -12.94
CA GLN A 39 -2.00 -2.48 -13.03
C GLN A 39 -1.14 -2.27 -11.77
N LEU A 40 -1.60 -1.43 -10.84
CA LEU A 40 -0.87 -1.16 -9.60
C LEU A 40 -0.87 -2.34 -8.63
N GLY A 41 -1.80 -3.30 -8.76
CA GLY A 41 -1.85 -4.49 -7.90
C GLY A 41 -0.54 -5.27 -7.92
N ASP A 42 -0.11 -5.70 -9.10
CA ASP A 42 1.16 -6.44 -9.27
C ASP A 42 2.37 -5.65 -8.75
N LEU A 43 2.35 -4.32 -8.91
CA LEU A 43 3.42 -3.45 -8.44
C LEU A 43 3.45 -3.32 -6.91
N LEU A 44 2.27 -3.31 -6.27
CA LEU A 44 2.11 -3.30 -4.81
C LEU A 44 2.46 -4.65 -4.19
N ASP A 45 2.25 -5.77 -4.91
CA ASP A 45 2.69 -7.09 -4.47
C ASP A 45 4.22 -7.15 -4.43
N VAL A 46 4.90 -6.65 -5.47
CA VAL A 46 6.36 -6.54 -5.51
C VAL A 46 6.87 -5.64 -4.38
N LEU A 47 6.22 -4.48 -4.15
CA LEU A 47 6.59 -3.59 -3.04
C LEU A 47 6.35 -4.23 -1.67
N SER A 48 5.29 -5.02 -1.52
CA SER A 48 5.00 -5.74 -0.27
C SER A 48 6.05 -6.78 0.03
N GLN A 49 6.52 -7.51 -0.99
CA GLN A 49 7.62 -8.45 -0.84
C GLN A 49 8.93 -7.73 -0.47
N ASP A 50 9.23 -6.60 -1.13
CA ASP A 50 10.38 -5.75 -0.78
C ASP A 50 10.33 -5.33 0.70
N CYS A 51 9.21 -4.78 1.18
CA CYS A 51 9.02 -4.48 2.60
C CYS A 51 9.26 -5.70 3.50
N PHE A 52 8.71 -6.86 3.14
CA PHE A 52 8.86 -8.09 3.93
C PHE A 52 10.32 -8.55 4.02
N ASP A 53 11.06 -8.52 2.89
CA ASP A 53 12.47 -8.88 2.82
C ASP A 53 13.33 -7.93 3.67
N HIS A 54 12.87 -6.69 3.87
CA HIS A 54 13.48 -5.67 4.71
C HIS A 54 12.99 -5.68 6.18
N GLY A 55 12.04 -6.56 6.55
CA GLY A 55 11.46 -6.61 7.89
C GLY A 55 10.56 -5.41 8.23
N GLU A 56 10.08 -4.70 7.20
CA GLU A 56 9.23 -3.52 7.31
C GLU A 56 7.74 -3.89 7.14
N PRO A 57 6.81 -3.13 7.74
CA PRO A 57 5.39 -3.29 7.47
C PRO A 57 5.08 -2.98 5.99
N SER A 58 4.13 -3.71 5.40
CA SER A 58 3.75 -3.49 4.00
C SER A 58 3.14 -2.11 3.79
N LEU A 59 3.72 -1.37 2.86
CA LEU A 59 3.20 -0.08 2.40
C LEU A 59 1.91 -0.23 1.56
N ALA A 60 1.58 -1.43 1.08
CA ALA A 60 0.31 -1.66 0.40
C ALA A 60 -0.89 -1.54 1.36
N ALA A 61 -0.68 -1.68 2.66
CA ALA A 61 -1.73 -1.55 3.67
C ALA A 61 -2.32 -0.13 3.79
N VAL A 62 -1.65 0.91 3.27
CA VAL A 62 -2.22 2.27 3.21
C VAL A 62 -2.99 2.54 1.92
N VAL A 63 -3.04 1.58 0.99
CA VAL A 63 -3.73 1.72 -0.29
C VAL A 63 -5.17 1.18 -0.19
N THR A 64 -6.16 2.00 -0.51
CA THR A 64 -7.58 1.66 -0.40
C THR A 64 -8.29 1.69 -1.75
N ARG A 65 -9.44 1.01 -1.85
CA ARG A 65 -10.37 1.27 -2.95
C ARG A 65 -11.14 2.56 -2.62
N GLY A 66 -11.33 3.44 -3.61
CA GLY A 66 -11.84 4.82 -3.38
C GLY A 66 -13.27 4.94 -2.87
N ASP A 67 -13.92 3.81 -2.61
CA ASP A 67 -15.24 3.60 -2.04
C ASP A 67 -15.18 3.02 -0.61
N THR A 68 -14.00 2.70 -0.08
CA THR A 68 -13.80 2.16 1.27
C THR A 68 -12.58 2.81 1.92
N SER A 69 -12.75 3.48 3.07
CA SER A 69 -11.62 3.83 3.94
C SER A 69 -10.97 2.60 4.61
N GLN A 70 -11.25 1.39 4.12
CA GLN A 70 -10.61 0.16 4.54
C GLN A 70 -9.40 -0.11 3.64
N PRO A 71 -8.21 -0.36 4.22
CA PRO A 71 -7.09 -0.96 3.52
C PRO A 71 -7.55 -2.10 2.63
N GLY A 72 -7.08 -2.14 1.38
CA GLY A 72 -7.27 -3.35 0.58
C GLY A 72 -6.69 -4.54 1.32
N GLU A 73 -7.48 -5.60 1.53
CA GLU A 73 -7.01 -6.86 2.10
C GLU A 73 -5.90 -7.44 1.21
N ALA A 74 -4.66 -7.06 1.48
CA ALA A 74 -3.48 -7.77 1.02
C ALA A 74 -3.32 -9.00 1.90
N GLY A 75 -3.71 -10.17 1.39
CA GLY A 75 -3.42 -11.45 2.03
C GLY A 75 -4.56 -12.45 1.94
N ARG A 76 -4.58 -13.24 0.87
CA ARG A 76 -5.19 -14.56 0.97
C ARG A 76 -4.26 -15.42 1.83
N GLU A 77 -4.81 -15.88 2.96
CA GLU A 77 -4.22 -16.76 4.00
C GLU A 77 -3.20 -16.15 4.97
N GLY A 78 -3.63 -15.97 6.22
CA GLY A 78 -2.72 -15.77 7.35
C GLY A 78 -3.36 -15.12 8.57
N ARG A 79 -4.07 -15.92 9.37
CA ARG A 79 -4.49 -15.65 10.77
C ARG A 79 -3.73 -14.50 11.48
N THR A 80 -4.36 -13.34 11.63
CA THR A 80 -4.07 -12.44 12.76
C THR A 80 -5.37 -12.04 13.43
N ALA A 81 -5.85 -12.97 14.26
CA ALA A 81 -6.62 -12.60 15.43
C ALA A 81 -5.75 -11.74 16.34
N GLY A 82 -6.32 -10.64 16.85
CA GLY A 82 -5.89 -10.03 18.11
C GLY A 82 -4.76 -9.01 18.03
N LEU A 83 -5.04 -7.78 17.59
CA LEU A 83 -4.31 -6.61 18.10
C LEU A 83 -5.18 -5.35 18.19
N LEU A 84 -6.49 -5.48 18.45
CA LEU A 84 -7.40 -4.34 18.62
C LEU A 84 -8.10 -4.30 19.99
N GLN A 85 -7.58 -4.99 21.01
CA GLN A 85 -8.21 -5.07 22.35
C GLN A 85 -7.29 -4.59 23.50
N ALA A 86 -6.25 -3.78 23.24
CA ALA A 86 -5.30 -3.36 24.29
C ALA A 86 -5.39 -1.87 24.70
N LEU A 87 -6.43 -1.13 24.30
CA LEU A 87 -6.64 0.27 24.72
C LEU A 87 -8.12 0.57 25.02
N GLY A 88 -8.71 -0.19 25.92
CA GLY A 88 -10.05 0.06 26.48
C GLY A 88 -10.28 -0.74 27.75
#